data_AF-A0A7Y4ME63-F1
#
_entry.id   AF-A0A7Y4ME63-F1
#
_cell.length_a   1.000
_cell.length_b   1.000
_cell.length_c   1.000
_cell.angle_alpha   90.00
_cell.angle_beta   90.00
_cell.angle_gamma   90.00
#
_symmetry.space_group_name_H-M   'P 1'
#
loop_
_entity.id
_entity.type
_entity.pdbx_description
1 polymer ?
#
loop_
_entity_poly.entity_id
_entity_poly.type
_entity_poly.pdbx_seq_one_letter_code
_entity_poly.pdbx_strand_id
1 'polypeptide(L)'
;MKKPLLTALITAALAGAALGAPAASAATVHTVCEAGCDYSTIQAAVNAASAGDTIQISGALATSGTTTVNKDVTVTGSDDATVTQTGTAITFLMSGAGSSLSNLTITSNAPVAREFIQVGASDVTVSDNVIYGPAQPLPMSSWVGNRGIVTQGSISGFALTGNTIHTLRSGAYLNPNGTGTIADNTLYNTKGDFLIDNANFQFINNRSGDEAQPSEWGFVVFGNTAPDRYPGMAALSTANNFMTAWDQRDGDTFVAPQSAEDCKNDGWKTLSPGFSNQGQCIKFVNTGR
;
A
#
# COMPACT_ATOMS: atom_id res chain seq x y z
N MET A 1 52.84 -10.14 74.80
CA MET A 1 51.57 -9.37 74.67
C MET A 1 51.51 -8.73 73.30
N LYS A 2 50.64 -9.22 72.40
CA LYS A 2 49.67 -8.47 71.58
C LYS A 2 49.09 -9.42 70.51
N LYS A 3 47.78 -9.27 70.34
CA LYS A 3 46.80 -10.14 69.68
C LYS A 3 46.87 -10.11 68.13
N PRO A 4 46.23 -11.07 67.45
CA PRO A 4 46.28 -11.28 66.00
C PRO A 4 45.33 -10.36 65.23
N LEU A 5 45.55 -10.18 63.93
CA LEU A 5 44.54 -9.63 63.01
C LEU A 5 44.28 -10.65 61.90
N LEU A 6 43.11 -11.28 62.00
CA LEU A 6 42.48 -12.10 60.98
C LEU A 6 41.99 -11.17 59.85
N THR A 7 42.41 -11.39 58.62
CA THR A 7 41.78 -10.78 57.44
C THR A 7 40.97 -11.86 56.73
N ALA A 8 39.65 -11.76 56.83
CA ALA A 8 38.70 -12.63 56.14
C ALA A 8 38.66 -12.25 54.65
N LEU A 9 39.03 -13.19 53.77
CA LEU A 9 38.69 -13.12 52.36
C LEU A 9 37.25 -13.60 52.20
N ILE A 10 36.36 -12.69 51.79
CA ILE A 10 35.01 -13.03 51.34
C ILE A 10 35.11 -13.35 49.85
N THR A 11 35.08 -14.63 49.49
CA THR A 11 34.82 -15.07 48.12
C THR A 11 33.32 -14.94 47.84
N ALA A 12 32.93 -13.87 47.13
CA ALA A 12 31.60 -13.76 46.53
C ALA A 12 31.56 -14.64 45.27
N ALA A 13 30.83 -15.75 45.33
CA ALA A 13 30.51 -16.56 44.17
C ALA A 13 29.42 -15.84 43.34
N LEU A 14 29.80 -15.31 42.17
CA LEU A 14 28.85 -14.83 41.17
C LEU A 14 28.25 -16.06 40.45
N ALA A 15 27.03 -16.44 40.79
CA ALA A 15 26.26 -17.40 40.01
C ALA A 15 25.72 -16.69 38.76
N GLY A 16 26.36 -16.93 37.62
CA GLY A 16 25.86 -16.49 36.31
C GLY A 16 24.62 -17.28 35.93
N ALA A 17 23.44 -16.68 36.08
CA ALA A 17 22.22 -17.17 35.45
C ALA A 17 22.31 -16.88 33.95
N ALA A 18 22.69 -17.89 33.16
CA ALA A 18 22.51 -17.87 31.73
C ALA A 18 21.00 -17.86 31.45
N LEU A 19 20.44 -16.67 31.24
CA LEU A 19 19.13 -16.50 30.62
C LEU A 19 19.24 -17.11 29.22
N GLY A 20 18.73 -18.34 29.06
CA GLY A 20 18.63 -18.98 27.76
C GLY A 20 17.81 -18.08 26.85
N ALA A 21 18.45 -17.51 25.83
CA ALA A 21 17.72 -16.90 24.73
C ALA A 21 16.76 -17.97 24.19
N PRO A 22 15.45 -17.68 24.03
CA PRO A 22 14.55 -18.64 23.41
C PRO A 22 15.12 -18.98 22.03
N ALA A 23 15.25 -20.28 21.75
CA ALA A 23 15.63 -20.75 20.43
C ALA A 23 14.63 -20.17 19.43
N ALA A 24 15.10 -19.42 18.43
CA ALA A 24 14.27 -18.96 17.34
C ALA A 24 13.67 -20.21 16.66
N SER A 25 12.36 -20.40 16.80
CA SER A 25 11.66 -21.44 16.06
C SER A 25 11.83 -21.14 14.57
N ALA A 26 12.15 -22.16 13.77
CA ALA A 26 12.16 -22.00 12.32
C ALA A 26 10.75 -21.60 11.86
N ALA A 27 10.66 -20.58 11.00
CA ALA A 27 9.41 -20.16 10.39
C ALA A 27 8.79 -21.33 9.62
N THR A 28 7.53 -21.65 9.90
CA THR A 28 6.80 -22.70 9.19
C THR A 28 6.16 -22.12 7.94
N VAL A 29 6.10 -22.91 6.87
CA VAL A 29 5.35 -22.57 5.64
C VAL A 29 4.05 -23.36 5.64
N HIS A 30 2.93 -22.65 5.57
CA HIS A 30 1.58 -23.20 5.41
C HIS A 30 1.14 -22.99 3.96
N THR A 31 0.95 -24.07 3.21
CA THR A 31 0.52 -23.98 1.81
C THR A 31 -0.99 -23.86 1.68
N VAL A 32 -1.47 -23.04 0.73
CA VAL A 32 -2.89 -22.81 0.47
C VAL A 32 -3.20 -22.90 -1.03
N CYS A 33 -4.12 -23.79 -1.40
CA CYS A 33 -4.65 -23.92 -2.76
C CYS A 33 -5.97 -24.69 -2.74
N GLU A 34 -6.67 -24.80 -3.87
CA GLU A 34 -7.98 -25.48 -3.95
C GLU A 34 -7.93 -26.94 -3.45
N ALA A 35 -6.88 -27.68 -3.81
CA ALA A 35 -6.66 -29.06 -3.38
C ALA A 35 -5.17 -29.44 -3.37
N GLY A 36 -4.76 -30.29 -2.43
CA GLY A 36 -3.39 -30.84 -2.34
C GLY A 36 -2.41 -30.03 -1.47
N CYS A 37 -2.81 -28.84 -1.00
CA CYS A 37 -2.08 -28.05 -0.01
C CYS A 37 -2.49 -28.38 1.43
N ASP A 38 -1.76 -27.85 2.41
CA ASP A 38 -2.04 -28.01 3.84
C ASP A 38 -3.44 -27.46 4.21
N TYR A 39 -3.83 -26.37 3.56
CA TYR A 39 -5.12 -25.71 3.75
C TYR A 39 -5.80 -25.40 2.41
N SER A 40 -7.13 -25.44 2.41
CA SER A 40 -7.96 -25.01 1.27
C SER A 40 -8.46 -23.57 1.38
N THR A 41 -8.20 -22.89 2.50
CA THR A 41 -8.57 -21.50 2.72
C THR A 41 -7.46 -20.73 3.41
N ILE A 42 -7.30 -19.46 3.05
CA ILE A 42 -6.27 -18.59 3.63
C ILE A 42 -6.53 -18.38 5.12
N GLN A 43 -7.81 -18.22 5.54
CA GLN A 43 -8.14 -18.03 6.94
C GLN A 43 -7.77 -19.23 7.82
N ALA A 44 -7.93 -20.47 7.32
CA ALA A 44 -7.52 -21.66 8.07
C ALA A 44 -6.00 -21.70 8.30
N ALA A 45 -5.20 -21.34 7.29
CA ALA A 45 -3.76 -21.19 7.41
C ALA A 45 -3.38 -20.09 8.40
N VAL A 46 -4.00 -18.91 8.32
CA VAL A 46 -3.77 -17.82 9.31
C VAL A 46 -4.10 -18.27 10.73
N ASN A 47 -5.19 -19.01 10.92
CA ASN A 47 -5.58 -19.50 12.24
C ASN A 47 -4.54 -20.45 12.84
N ALA A 48 -3.94 -21.32 12.02
CA ALA A 48 -2.92 -22.28 12.43
C ALA A 48 -1.52 -21.68 12.59
N ALA A 49 -1.21 -20.62 11.83
CA ALA A 49 0.10 -19.98 11.82
C ALA A 49 0.48 -19.34 13.16
N SER A 50 1.77 -19.35 13.48
CA SER A 50 2.39 -18.57 14.54
C SER A 50 3.04 -17.30 13.97
N ALA A 51 3.39 -16.35 14.84
CA ALA A 51 4.16 -15.19 14.39
C ALA A 51 5.50 -15.61 13.76
N GLY A 52 5.86 -14.99 12.63
CA GLY A 52 7.00 -15.33 11.79
C GLY A 52 6.73 -16.40 10.72
N ASP A 53 5.58 -17.08 10.75
CA ASP A 53 5.24 -18.08 9.73
C ASP A 53 4.90 -17.44 8.37
N THR A 54 5.02 -18.25 7.33
CA THR A 54 4.64 -17.91 5.95
C THR A 54 3.40 -18.68 5.54
N ILE A 55 2.48 -18.00 4.86
CA ILE A 55 1.29 -18.56 4.21
C ILE A 55 1.51 -18.41 2.70
N GLN A 56 1.80 -19.52 2.03
CA GLN A 56 2.11 -19.57 0.60
C GLN A 56 0.86 -19.97 -0.18
N ILE A 57 0.36 -19.06 -1.00
CA ILE A 57 -0.83 -19.26 -1.83
C ILE A 57 -0.41 -19.66 -3.25
N SER A 58 -1.15 -20.56 -3.88
CA SER A 58 -1.01 -20.91 -5.29
C SER A 58 -2.37 -21.14 -5.95
N GLY A 59 -2.43 -20.93 -7.27
CA GLY A 59 -3.66 -21.10 -8.05
C GLY A 59 -4.78 -20.13 -7.70
N ALA A 60 -5.98 -20.41 -8.21
CA ALA A 60 -7.16 -19.58 -8.00
C ALA A 60 -7.90 -19.97 -6.72
N LEU A 61 -8.20 -18.98 -5.88
CA LEU A 61 -9.03 -19.10 -4.68
C LEU A 61 -10.16 -18.09 -4.72
N ALA A 62 -11.31 -18.48 -4.18
CA ALA A 62 -12.42 -17.58 -3.92
C ALA A 62 -12.58 -17.37 -2.40
N THR A 63 -12.85 -16.14 -2.00
CA THR A 63 -13.35 -15.82 -0.66
C THR A 63 -14.70 -15.11 -0.77
N SER A 64 -15.59 -15.34 0.18
CA SER A 64 -16.89 -14.65 0.28
C SER A 64 -16.99 -13.76 1.52
N GLY A 65 -15.94 -13.75 2.35
CA GLY A 65 -15.85 -12.98 3.57
C GLY A 65 -14.47 -12.33 3.73
N THR A 66 -14.25 -11.76 4.90
CA THR A 66 -12.97 -11.14 5.26
C THR A 66 -11.95 -12.18 5.71
N THR A 67 -10.81 -12.23 5.02
CA THR A 67 -9.61 -12.92 5.52
C THR A 67 -8.90 -11.97 6.49
N THR A 68 -8.91 -12.31 7.78
CA THR A 68 -8.29 -11.48 8.82
C THR A 68 -6.90 -12.00 9.12
N VAL A 69 -5.88 -11.22 8.74
CA VAL A 69 -4.46 -11.46 9.03
C VAL A 69 -4.11 -10.69 10.31
N ASN A 70 -4.32 -11.33 11.47
CA ASN A 70 -4.21 -10.73 12.80
C ASN A 70 -2.94 -11.10 13.56
N LYS A 71 -1.94 -11.63 12.87
CA LYS A 71 -0.65 -12.05 13.42
C LYS A 71 0.46 -11.50 12.53
N ASP A 72 1.66 -11.38 13.08
CA ASP A 72 2.88 -11.08 12.31
C ASP A 72 3.24 -12.28 11.43
N VAL A 73 2.59 -12.40 10.27
CA VAL A 73 2.81 -13.49 9.31
C VAL A 73 3.02 -12.90 7.92
N THR A 74 3.77 -13.64 7.09
CA THR A 74 3.92 -13.32 5.67
C THR A 74 2.88 -14.08 4.86
N VAL A 75 1.96 -13.38 4.20
CA VAL A 75 1.07 -13.96 3.20
C VAL A 75 1.63 -13.64 1.82
N THR A 76 2.01 -14.65 1.04
CA THR A 76 2.57 -14.45 -0.29
C THR A 76 1.95 -15.40 -1.31
N GLY A 77 1.76 -14.92 -2.53
CA GLY A 77 1.36 -15.75 -3.67
C GLY A 77 2.53 -16.35 -4.44
N SER A 78 2.19 -17.33 -5.28
CA SER A 78 2.97 -17.79 -6.42
C SER A 78 2.53 -17.00 -7.66
N ASP A 79 3.24 -17.11 -8.80
CA ASP A 79 2.91 -16.34 -10.01
C ASP A 79 1.45 -16.49 -10.51
N ASP A 80 0.80 -17.63 -10.21
CA ASP A 80 -0.58 -17.93 -10.59
C ASP A 80 -1.61 -17.66 -9.48
N ALA A 81 -1.18 -17.16 -8.33
CA ALA A 81 -2.01 -17.00 -7.16
C ALA A 81 -3.02 -15.84 -7.34
N THR A 82 -4.29 -16.22 -7.47
CA THR A 82 -5.40 -15.27 -7.65
C THR A 82 -6.41 -15.44 -6.52
N VAL A 83 -6.78 -14.34 -5.86
CA VAL A 83 -7.83 -14.31 -4.83
C VAL A 83 -8.99 -13.47 -5.34
N THR A 84 -10.13 -14.13 -5.58
CA THR A 84 -11.37 -13.49 -6.03
C THR A 84 -12.34 -13.34 -4.87
N GLN A 85 -12.67 -12.10 -4.50
CA GLN A 85 -13.78 -11.81 -3.60
C GLN A 85 -15.11 -12.01 -4.32
N THR A 86 -16.00 -12.79 -3.71
CA THR A 86 -17.30 -13.18 -4.26
C THR A 86 -18.48 -12.67 -3.43
N GLY A 87 -18.20 -12.16 -2.23
CA GLY A 87 -19.17 -11.59 -1.31
C GLY A 87 -18.99 -10.08 -1.12
N THR A 88 -19.82 -9.51 -0.23
CA THR A 88 -19.78 -8.09 0.12
C THR A 88 -18.94 -7.87 1.38
N ALA A 89 -17.63 -8.08 1.27
CA ALA A 89 -16.68 -8.00 2.39
C ALA A 89 -15.36 -7.37 1.96
N ILE A 90 -14.54 -7.03 2.96
CA ILE A 90 -13.11 -6.75 2.74
C ILE A 90 -12.45 -8.06 2.33
N THR A 91 -11.45 -8.06 1.45
CA THR A 91 -10.77 -9.33 1.08
C THR A 91 -9.73 -9.71 2.12
N PHE A 92 -8.84 -8.76 2.46
CA PHE A 92 -7.82 -8.89 3.50
C PHE A 92 -7.93 -7.76 4.51
N LEU A 93 -8.10 -8.11 5.79
CA LEU A 93 -7.91 -7.20 6.91
C LEU A 93 -6.55 -7.48 7.55
N MET A 94 -5.59 -6.59 7.34
CA MET A 94 -4.25 -6.65 7.91
C MET A 94 -4.26 -5.98 9.28
N SER A 95 -4.48 -6.76 10.35
CA SER A 95 -4.58 -6.29 11.73
C SER A 95 -3.48 -6.82 12.66
N GLY A 96 -2.58 -7.66 12.15
CA GLY A 96 -1.35 -8.06 12.82
C GLY A 96 -0.24 -7.06 12.52
N ALA A 97 0.35 -6.45 13.56
CA ALA A 97 1.54 -5.61 13.36
C ALA A 97 2.69 -6.46 12.79
N GLY A 98 3.49 -5.91 11.88
CA GLY A 98 4.59 -6.61 11.20
C GLY A 98 4.16 -7.49 10.01
N SER A 99 2.86 -7.79 9.88
CA SER A 99 2.36 -8.68 8.82
C SER A 99 2.62 -8.16 7.41
N SER A 100 2.76 -9.08 6.45
CA SER A 100 2.99 -8.73 5.05
C SER A 100 2.04 -9.45 4.09
N LEU A 101 1.72 -8.80 2.97
CA LEU A 101 0.91 -9.34 1.88
C LEU A 101 1.58 -9.05 0.53
N SER A 102 1.97 -10.10 -0.20
CA SER A 102 2.70 -9.91 -1.46
C SER A 102 2.43 -10.94 -2.56
N ASN A 103 2.82 -10.60 -3.79
CA ASN A 103 2.81 -11.48 -4.95
C ASN A 103 1.44 -12.12 -5.25
N LEU A 104 0.34 -11.40 -5.01
CA LEU A 104 -1.01 -11.88 -5.31
C LEU A 104 -1.66 -11.06 -6.42
N THR A 105 -2.48 -11.74 -7.24
CA THR A 105 -3.55 -11.09 -7.97
C THR A 105 -4.81 -11.06 -7.12
N ILE A 106 -5.37 -9.86 -6.86
CA ILE A 106 -6.53 -9.66 -5.98
C ILE A 106 -7.63 -8.95 -6.78
N THR A 107 -8.80 -9.57 -6.86
CA THR A 107 -9.94 -9.03 -7.61
C THR A 107 -11.29 -9.46 -7.02
N SER A 108 -12.40 -9.07 -7.64
CA SER A 108 -13.75 -9.50 -7.30
C SER A 108 -14.56 -9.90 -8.53
N ASN A 109 -15.62 -10.67 -8.32
CA ASN A 109 -16.56 -11.03 -9.39
C ASN A 109 -17.55 -9.89 -9.75
N ALA A 110 -17.71 -8.90 -8.88
CA ALA A 110 -18.58 -7.74 -9.08
C ALA A 110 -17.98 -6.49 -8.39
N PRO A 111 -18.27 -5.27 -8.86
CA PRO A 111 -17.93 -4.05 -8.14
C PRO A 111 -18.69 -4.02 -6.80
N VAL A 112 -17.94 -3.98 -5.69
CA VAL A 112 -18.50 -3.94 -4.34
C VAL A 112 -18.07 -2.64 -3.68
N ALA A 113 -18.98 -1.97 -2.94
CA ALA A 113 -18.67 -0.74 -2.21
C ALA A 113 -17.80 -0.99 -0.95
N ARG A 114 -16.66 -1.66 -1.13
CA ARG A 114 -15.67 -2.07 -0.13
C ARG A 114 -14.27 -2.03 -0.74
N GLU A 115 -13.27 -2.09 0.12
CA GLU A 115 -11.87 -2.22 -0.21
C GLU A 115 -11.44 -3.69 -0.35
N PHE A 116 -10.41 -3.94 -1.17
CA PHE A 116 -9.76 -5.24 -1.19
C PHE A 116 -8.91 -5.45 0.06
N ILE A 117 -8.08 -4.47 0.42
CA ILE A 117 -7.18 -4.54 1.57
C ILE A 117 -7.51 -3.41 2.54
N GLN A 118 -7.82 -3.77 3.79
CA GLN A 118 -7.87 -2.82 4.90
C GLN A 118 -6.65 -3.00 5.79
N VAL A 119 -5.93 -1.92 6.07
CA VAL A 119 -4.72 -1.93 6.93
C VAL A 119 -5.07 -1.33 8.28
N GLY A 120 -5.20 -2.18 9.30
CA GLY A 120 -5.59 -1.82 10.66
C GLY A 120 -4.48 -1.85 11.70
N ALA A 121 -3.24 -2.17 11.30
CA ALA A 121 -2.09 -2.24 12.21
C ALA A 121 -0.88 -1.48 11.67
N SER A 122 0.06 -1.20 12.57
CA SER A 122 1.35 -0.61 12.23
C SER A 122 2.32 -1.64 11.63
N ASP A 123 3.34 -1.15 10.95
CA ASP A 123 4.44 -1.94 10.38
C ASP A 123 3.98 -3.04 9.41
N VAL A 124 2.83 -2.83 8.77
CA VAL A 124 2.31 -3.71 7.72
C VAL A 124 3.01 -3.42 6.40
N THR A 125 3.33 -4.45 5.63
CA THR A 125 3.85 -4.32 4.26
C THR A 125 2.88 -4.92 3.24
N VAL A 126 2.51 -4.16 2.21
CA VAL A 126 1.76 -4.64 1.04
C VAL A 126 2.61 -4.39 -0.18
N SER A 127 3.11 -5.46 -0.82
CA SER A 127 4.06 -5.32 -1.92
C SER A 127 3.79 -6.23 -3.11
N ASP A 128 4.16 -5.77 -4.31
CA ASP A 128 4.23 -6.63 -5.51
C ASP A 128 2.91 -7.35 -5.86
N ASN A 129 1.77 -6.77 -5.48
CA ASN A 129 0.45 -7.29 -5.81
C ASN A 129 -0.11 -6.63 -7.08
N VAL A 130 -1.01 -7.35 -7.76
CA VAL A 130 -1.89 -6.81 -8.80
C VAL A 130 -3.30 -6.73 -8.25
N ILE A 131 -3.86 -5.52 -8.12
CA ILE A 131 -5.15 -5.29 -7.45
C ILE A 131 -6.10 -4.58 -8.41
N TYR A 132 -7.22 -5.21 -8.73
CA TYR A 132 -8.20 -4.59 -9.64
C TYR A 132 -9.65 -4.99 -9.40
N GLY A 133 -10.56 -4.05 -9.66
CA GLY A 133 -12.00 -4.31 -9.66
C GLY A 133 -12.52 -4.67 -11.05
N PRO A 134 -13.76 -5.16 -11.16
CA PRO A 134 -14.41 -5.34 -12.45
C PRO A 134 -14.60 -4.01 -13.18
N ALA A 135 -14.57 -4.07 -14.52
CA ALA A 135 -14.77 -2.92 -15.37
C ALA A 135 -16.12 -2.23 -15.09
N GLN A 136 -16.12 -0.90 -15.10
CA GLN A 136 -17.30 -0.06 -14.88
C GLN A 136 -17.39 1.00 -15.99
N PRO A 137 -18.60 1.33 -16.47
CA PRO A 137 -18.76 2.32 -17.53
C PRO A 137 -18.40 3.72 -17.03
N LEU A 138 -17.80 4.53 -17.90
CA LEU A 138 -17.60 5.96 -17.64
C LEU A 138 -18.95 6.70 -17.50
N PRO A 139 -18.99 7.83 -16.76
CA PRO A 139 -17.87 8.50 -16.09
C PRO A 139 -17.45 7.82 -14.77
N MET A 140 -16.18 7.95 -14.38
CA MET A 140 -15.68 7.40 -13.10
C MET A 140 -16.40 7.97 -11.87
N SER A 141 -17.05 9.13 -12.01
CA SER A 141 -17.90 9.73 -10.97
C SER A 141 -19.12 8.88 -10.59
N SER A 142 -19.57 7.96 -11.45
CA SER A 142 -20.66 7.01 -11.14
C SER A 142 -20.18 5.64 -10.67
N TRP A 143 -18.87 5.37 -10.67
CA TRP A 143 -18.36 4.06 -10.25
C TRP A 143 -18.69 3.75 -8.79
N VAL A 144 -19.07 2.51 -8.52
CA VAL A 144 -19.21 1.97 -7.16
C VAL A 144 -17.93 2.24 -6.40
N GLY A 145 -18.04 2.62 -5.12
CA GLY A 145 -16.92 2.90 -4.21
C GLY A 145 -16.08 1.67 -3.84
N ASN A 146 -15.66 0.89 -4.84
CA ASN A 146 -14.73 -0.21 -4.73
C ASN A 146 -13.31 0.34 -4.72
N ARG A 147 -12.55 0.00 -3.68
CA ARG A 147 -11.22 0.57 -3.42
C ARG A 147 -10.17 -0.53 -3.43
N GLY A 148 -8.95 -0.21 -3.83
CA GLY A 148 -7.83 -1.14 -3.66
C GLY A 148 -7.51 -1.29 -2.19
N ILE A 149 -7.11 -0.18 -1.57
CA ILE A 149 -6.56 -0.14 -0.22
C ILE A 149 -7.27 0.94 0.61
N VAL A 150 -7.52 0.63 1.88
CA VAL A 150 -7.96 1.61 2.89
C VAL A 150 -7.12 1.42 4.14
N THR A 151 -6.43 2.47 4.60
CA THR A 151 -5.79 2.42 5.93
C THR A 151 -6.83 2.73 7.00
N GLN A 152 -6.68 2.20 8.21
CA GLN A 152 -7.33 2.79 9.38
C GLN A 152 -6.53 4.04 9.82
N GLY A 153 -7.14 4.88 10.66
CA GLY A 153 -6.48 6.09 11.15
C GLY A 153 -5.32 5.77 12.11
N SER A 154 -4.33 6.65 12.15
CA SER A 154 -3.21 6.61 13.10
C SER A 154 -2.34 5.35 13.07
N ILE A 155 -2.34 4.58 11.98
CA ILE A 155 -1.33 3.52 11.77
C ILE A 155 0.04 4.13 11.49
N SER A 156 1.11 3.41 11.81
CA SER A 156 2.49 3.84 11.56
C SER A 156 3.30 2.80 10.82
N GLY A 157 4.34 3.21 10.09
CA GLY A 157 5.26 2.28 9.44
C GLY A 157 4.64 1.45 8.31
N PHE A 158 3.47 1.83 7.77
CA PHE A 158 2.88 1.09 6.65
C PHE A 158 3.72 1.28 5.39
N ALA A 159 4.07 0.17 4.72
CA ALA A 159 4.76 0.16 3.44
C ALA A 159 3.82 -0.33 2.34
N LEU A 160 3.61 0.50 1.32
CA LEU A 160 2.91 0.12 0.09
C LEU A 160 3.87 0.23 -1.08
N THR A 161 4.40 -0.89 -1.57
CA THR A 161 5.53 -0.87 -2.51
C THR A 161 5.39 -1.78 -3.73
N GLY A 162 5.70 -1.29 -4.92
CA GLY A 162 5.79 -2.16 -6.12
C GLY A 162 4.46 -2.76 -6.59
N ASN A 163 3.31 -2.28 -6.10
CA ASN A 163 2.01 -2.82 -6.50
C ASN A 163 1.52 -2.21 -7.81
N THR A 164 0.73 -2.97 -8.55
CA THR A 164 -0.07 -2.47 -9.67
C THR A 164 -1.54 -2.41 -9.25
N ILE A 165 -2.16 -1.22 -9.27
CA ILE A 165 -3.55 -1.03 -8.82
C ILE A 165 -4.36 -0.34 -9.90
N HIS A 166 -5.45 -0.96 -10.37
CA HIS A 166 -6.24 -0.38 -11.46
C HIS A 166 -7.73 -0.71 -11.44
N THR A 167 -8.51 0.00 -12.27
CA THR A 167 -9.94 -0.30 -12.53
C THR A 167 -10.78 -0.28 -11.25
N LEU A 168 -10.61 0.80 -10.47
CA LEU A 168 -11.20 0.98 -9.14
C LEU A 168 -11.69 2.41 -8.95
N ARG A 169 -12.64 2.64 -8.04
CA ARG A 169 -13.03 4.02 -7.70
C ARG A 169 -11.87 4.78 -7.10
N SER A 170 -11.04 4.12 -6.31
CA SER A 170 -9.79 4.68 -5.80
C SER A 170 -8.74 3.60 -5.62
N GLY A 171 -7.49 3.91 -5.92
CA GLY A 171 -6.37 3.01 -5.64
C GLY A 171 -6.19 2.80 -4.14
N ALA A 172 -5.83 3.86 -3.41
CA ALA A 172 -5.72 3.87 -1.97
C ALA A 172 -6.45 5.07 -1.34
N TYR A 173 -7.27 4.81 -0.31
CA TYR A 173 -7.82 5.83 0.57
C TYR A 173 -7.05 5.82 1.89
N LEU A 174 -6.37 6.92 2.18
CA LEU A 174 -5.42 7.04 3.27
C LEU A 174 -6.03 7.87 4.38
N ASN A 175 -6.49 7.19 5.44
CA ASN A 175 -7.19 7.81 6.56
C ASN A 175 -6.26 8.63 7.48
N PRO A 176 -6.83 9.52 8.32
CA PRO A 176 -6.08 10.51 9.06
C PRO A 176 -4.95 9.95 9.91
N ASN A 177 -3.83 10.67 9.95
CA ASN A 177 -2.64 10.39 10.76
C ASN A 177 -1.92 9.06 10.46
N GLY A 178 -2.30 8.35 9.40
CA GLY A 178 -1.49 7.25 8.89
C GLY A 178 -0.09 7.74 8.46
N THR A 179 0.95 6.98 8.78
CA THR A 179 2.34 7.28 8.42
C THR A 179 3.05 6.04 7.88
N GLY A 180 4.07 6.27 7.04
CA GLY A 180 4.82 5.21 6.39
C GLY A 180 5.33 5.63 5.01
N THR A 181 5.62 4.65 4.15
CA THR A 181 6.16 4.87 2.80
C THR A 181 5.24 4.25 1.75
N ILE A 182 4.93 5.02 0.71
CA ILE A 182 4.19 4.56 -0.46
C ILE A 182 5.09 4.80 -1.67
N ALA A 183 5.67 3.73 -2.22
CA ALA A 183 6.70 3.87 -3.23
C ALA A 183 6.59 2.88 -4.38
N ASP A 184 7.09 3.26 -5.55
CA ASP A 184 7.27 2.35 -6.70
C ASP A 184 5.97 1.67 -7.18
N ASN A 185 4.79 2.19 -6.83
CA ASN A 185 3.52 1.62 -7.30
C ASN A 185 3.15 2.18 -8.67
N THR A 186 2.44 1.36 -9.46
CA THR A 186 1.86 1.74 -10.75
C THR A 186 0.34 1.77 -10.64
N LEU A 187 -0.29 2.91 -10.92
CA LEU A 187 -1.74 3.07 -10.80
C LEU A 187 -2.35 3.66 -12.08
N TYR A 188 -3.52 3.17 -12.48
CA TYR A 188 -4.24 3.64 -13.66
C TYR A 188 -5.70 3.22 -13.64
N ASN A 189 -6.52 3.81 -14.50
CA ASN A 189 -7.95 3.53 -14.61
C ASN A 189 -8.66 3.65 -13.26
N THR A 190 -8.34 4.69 -12.48
CA THR A 190 -9.05 4.99 -11.23
C THR A 190 -9.56 6.41 -11.19
N LYS A 191 -10.57 6.69 -10.37
CA LYS A 191 -10.99 8.09 -10.15
C LYS A 191 -9.96 8.89 -9.35
N GLY A 192 -9.16 8.22 -8.55
CA GLY A 192 -8.16 8.81 -7.68
C GLY A 192 -7.20 7.75 -7.23
N ASP A 193 -5.97 7.79 -7.70
CA ASP A 193 -4.97 6.77 -7.38
C ASP A 193 -4.68 6.80 -5.88
N PHE A 194 -4.40 7.98 -5.34
CA PHE A 194 -4.21 8.23 -3.90
C PHE A 194 -5.15 9.32 -3.40
N LEU A 195 -6.12 8.95 -2.55
CA LEU A 195 -6.99 9.86 -1.81
C LEU A 195 -6.41 10.08 -0.41
N ILE A 196 -5.96 11.30 -0.13
CA ILE A 196 -5.25 11.66 1.10
C ILE A 196 -6.22 12.41 2.02
N ASP A 197 -6.77 11.67 2.99
CA ASP A 197 -7.66 12.20 4.04
C ASP A 197 -6.84 12.50 5.29
N ASN A 198 -6.13 13.63 5.28
CA ASN A 198 -5.25 14.06 6.36
C ASN A 198 -4.26 12.98 6.83
N ALA A 199 -3.72 12.17 5.92
CA ALA A 199 -2.63 11.23 6.18
C ALA A 199 -1.25 11.88 5.96
N ASN A 200 -0.18 11.28 6.48
CA ASN A 200 1.20 11.80 6.40
C ASN A 200 2.19 10.71 5.96
N PHE A 201 1.98 10.18 4.75
CA PHE A 201 2.84 9.21 4.10
C PHE A 201 3.92 9.90 3.27
N GLN A 202 5.08 9.25 3.15
CA GLN A 202 6.08 9.64 2.17
C GLN A 202 5.79 8.95 0.83
N PHE A 203 5.57 9.73 -0.23
CA PHE A 203 5.33 9.22 -1.58
C PHE A 203 6.58 9.36 -2.45
N ILE A 204 7.03 8.27 -3.06
CA ILE A 204 8.27 8.25 -3.85
C ILE A 204 8.12 7.35 -5.07
N ASN A 205 8.47 7.82 -6.26
CA ASN A 205 8.58 7.02 -7.48
C ASN A 205 7.33 6.20 -7.86
N ASN A 206 6.14 6.59 -7.38
CA ASN A 206 4.88 6.08 -7.90
C ASN A 206 4.67 6.63 -9.32
N ARG A 207 3.92 5.92 -10.16
CA ARG A 207 3.73 6.30 -11.57
C ARG A 207 2.33 5.98 -12.06
N SER A 208 1.89 6.74 -13.06
CA SER A 208 0.74 6.34 -13.89
C SER A 208 1.08 5.10 -14.71
N GLY A 209 0.08 4.23 -14.91
CA GLY A 209 0.19 3.01 -15.72
C GLY A 209 -0.27 3.19 -17.16
N ASP A 210 -1.29 2.44 -17.57
CA ASP A 210 -1.80 2.43 -18.93
C ASP A 210 -2.43 3.77 -19.36
N GLU A 211 -1.77 4.47 -20.29
CA GLU A 211 -2.22 5.74 -20.86
C GLU A 211 -3.54 5.62 -21.63
N ALA A 212 -3.91 4.44 -22.13
CA ALA A 212 -5.18 4.22 -22.82
C ALA A 212 -6.37 4.17 -21.86
N GLN A 213 -6.11 4.00 -20.55
CA GLN A 213 -7.10 3.99 -19.48
C GLN A 213 -6.58 4.84 -18.31
N PRO A 214 -6.44 6.17 -18.48
CA PRO A 214 -5.82 7.01 -17.48
C PRO A 214 -6.71 7.14 -16.24
N SER A 215 -6.09 7.40 -15.10
CA SER A 215 -6.81 7.84 -13.90
C SER A 215 -7.27 9.29 -14.03
N GLU A 216 -8.37 9.65 -13.37
CA GLU A 216 -8.85 11.04 -13.33
C GLU A 216 -7.86 11.93 -12.54
N TRP A 217 -7.34 11.43 -11.41
CA TRP A 217 -6.31 12.08 -10.60
C TRP A 217 -5.32 11.08 -10.02
N GLY A 218 -4.03 11.40 -10.04
CA GLY A 218 -3.00 10.63 -9.32
C GLY A 218 -3.04 10.88 -7.82
N PHE A 219 -3.02 12.14 -7.41
CA PHE A 219 -3.11 12.55 -6.01
C PHE A 219 -4.31 13.47 -5.80
N VAL A 220 -5.08 13.22 -4.75
CA VAL A 220 -6.11 14.13 -4.27
C VAL A 220 -5.89 14.37 -2.78
N VAL A 221 -5.42 15.57 -2.43
CA VAL A 221 -5.27 16.03 -1.04
C VAL A 221 -6.58 16.65 -0.60
N PHE A 222 -7.23 16.06 0.40
CA PHE A 222 -8.53 16.55 0.87
C PHE A 222 -8.40 17.84 1.67
N GLY A 223 -9.46 18.66 1.63
CA GLY A 223 -9.53 19.99 2.22
C GLY A 223 -9.31 20.05 3.74
N ASN A 224 -9.42 18.91 4.44
CA ASN A 224 -9.16 18.78 5.87
C ASN A 224 -7.71 18.38 6.21
N THR A 225 -6.83 18.22 5.21
CA THR A 225 -5.43 17.84 5.41
C THR A 225 -4.64 19.00 6.02
N ALA A 226 -3.85 18.71 7.06
CA ALA A 226 -3.05 19.72 7.76
C ALA A 226 -2.14 20.50 6.79
N PRO A 227 -2.08 21.85 6.85
CA PRO A 227 -1.39 22.68 5.85
C PRO A 227 0.11 22.40 5.67
N ASP A 228 0.77 21.86 6.70
CA ASP A 228 2.18 21.47 6.67
C ASP A 228 2.43 20.17 5.88
N ARG A 229 1.39 19.38 5.63
CA ARG A 229 1.47 18.15 4.84
C ARG A 229 1.26 18.44 3.36
N TYR A 230 2.18 17.97 2.53
CA TYR A 230 2.19 18.14 1.07
C TYR A 230 2.00 19.60 0.64
N PRO A 231 2.90 20.53 1.03
CA PRO A 231 2.72 21.96 0.80
C PRO A 231 2.84 22.41 -0.67
N GLY A 232 3.06 21.50 -1.62
CA GLY A 232 3.13 21.86 -3.04
C GLY A 232 2.91 20.66 -3.96
N MET A 233 1.89 20.75 -4.82
CA MET A 233 1.51 19.67 -5.73
C MET A 233 2.59 19.38 -6.78
N ALA A 234 3.35 20.39 -7.20
CA ALA A 234 4.48 20.20 -8.10
C ALA A 234 5.59 19.33 -7.50
N ALA A 235 5.91 19.51 -6.22
CA ALA A 235 6.93 18.71 -5.54
C ALA A 235 6.46 17.28 -5.33
N LEU A 236 5.19 17.10 -4.88
CA LEU A 236 4.57 15.79 -4.74
C LEU A 236 4.56 15.03 -6.07
N SER A 237 4.12 15.69 -7.14
CA SER A 237 4.06 15.11 -8.48
C SER A 237 5.44 14.78 -9.04
N THR A 238 6.43 15.68 -8.94
CA THR A 238 7.80 15.44 -9.42
C THR A 238 8.45 14.24 -8.73
N ALA A 239 8.22 14.08 -7.42
CA ALA A 239 8.70 12.92 -6.67
C ALA A 239 8.05 11.60 -7.13
N ASN A 240 6.93 11.67 -7.86
CA ASN A 240 6.10 10.54 -8.26
C ASN A 240 5.83 10.59 -9.77
N ASN A 241 6.91 10.66 -10.55
CA ASN A 241 6.90 10.54 -12.01
C ASN A 241 5.86 11.43 -12.70
N PHE A 242 5.68 12.65 -12.21
CA PHE A 242 4.77 13.65 -12.75
C PHE A 242 3.28 13.24 -12.80
N MET A 243 2.86 12.33 -11.92
CA MET A 243 1.43 11.99 -11.75
C MET A 243 0.60 13.24 -11.43
N THR A 244 -0.63 13.32 -11.96
CA THR A 244 -1.50 14.47 -11.71
C THR A 244 -1.81 14.61 -10.22
N ALA A 245 -1.94 15.84 -9.73
CA ALA A 245 -2.19 16.12 -8.33
C ALA A 245 -3.17 17.28 -8.15
N TRP A 246 -4.05 17.17 -7.16
CA TRP A 246 -5.04 18.18 -6.81
C TRP A 246 -5.09 18.40 -5.30
N ASP A 247 -4.86 19.63 -4.88
CA ASP A 247 -5.07 20.09 -3.52
C ASP A 247 -6.45 20.75 -3.37
N GLN A 248 -7.32 20.14 -2.58
CA GLN A 248 -8.66 20.65 -2.35
C GLN A 248 -8.71 21.75 -1.28
N ARG A 249 -7.60 22.04 -0.58
CA ARG A 249 -7.54 23.08 0.44
C ARG A 249 -7.58 24.47 -0.17
N ASP A 250 -6.87 24.65 -1.29
CA ASP A 250 -6.71 25.92 -1.99
C ASP A 250 -7.02 25.83 -3.49
N GLY A 251 -7.21 24.63 -4.04
CA GLY A 251 -7.47 24.40 -5.46
C GLY A 251 -6.21 24.28 -6.31
N ASP A 252 -5.01 24.21 -5.73
CA ASP A 252 -3.77 23.99 -6.47
C ASP A 252 -3.83 22.67 -7.24
N THR A 253 -3.35 22.66 -8.48
CA THR A 253 -3.30 21.46 -9.30
C THR A 253 -1.97 21.35 -10.02
N PHE A 254 -1.52 20.12 -10.20
CA PHE A 254 -0.41 19.80 -11.07
C PHE A 254 -0.85 18.79 -12.13
N VAL A 255 -0.73 19.17 -13.39
CA VAL A 255 -1.06 18.38 -14.57
C VAL A 255 0.07 18.60 -15.58
N ALA A 256 0.98 17.63 -15.66
CA ALA A 256 2.10 17.65 -16.59
C ALA A 256 1.72 16.97 -17.93
N PRO A 257 2.33 17.42 -19.04
CA PRO A 257 2.21 16.71 -20.30
C PRO A 257 2.94 15.37 -20.20
N GLN A 258 2.29 14.30 -20.66
CA GLN A 258 2.85 12.96 -20.75
C GLN A 258 3.59 12.77 -22.08
N SER A 259 3.15 13.48 -23.12
CA SER A 259 3.73 13.42 -24.46
C SER A 259 3.89 14.79 -25.11
N ALA A 260 4.74 14.86 -26.14
CA ALA A 260 4.86 16.08 -26.94
C ALA A 260 3.57 16.39 -27.73
N GLU A 261 2.67 15.41 -27.89
CA GLU A 261 1.36 15.61 -28.52
C GLU A 261 0.44 16.41 -27.60
N ASP A 262 0.49 16.18 -26.28
CA ASP A 262 -0.30 16.91 -25.28
C ASP A 262 0.00 18.41 -25.31
N CYS A 263 1.18 18.79 -25.79
CA CYS A 263 1.60 20.18 -25.93
C CYS A 263 1.07 20.87 -27.19
N LYS A 264 0.61 20.13 -28.21
CA LYS A 264 0.20 20.69 -29.50
C LYS A 264 -1.25 21.18 -29.45
N ASN A 265 -1.67 21.92 -30.48
CA ASN A 265 -3.05 22.38 -30.66
C ASN A 265 -3.62 23.08 -29.41
N ASP A 266 -2.81 23.95 -28.81
CA ASP A 266 -3.12 24.66 -27.55
C ASP A 266 -3.28 23.78 -26.29
N GLY A 267 -2.97 22.48 -26.36
CA GLY A 267 -2.98 21.59 -25.19
C GLY A 267 -2.03 22.04 -24.07
N TRP A 268 -0.94 22.74 -24.40
CA TRP A 268 -0.07 23.37 -23.40
C TRP A 268 -0.79 24.38 -22.46
N LYS A 269 -1.95 24.89 -22.87
CA LYS A 269 -2.79 25.81 -22.07
C LYS A 269 -3.66 25.10 -21.02
N THR A 270 -3.85 23.79 -21.15
CA THR A 270 -4.68 22.99 -20.23
C THR A 270 -3.86 22.35 -19.10
N LEU A 271 -2.55 22.55 -19.10
CA LEU A 271 -1.60 22.03 -18.13
C LEU A 271 -1.48 22.95 -16.93
N SER A 272 -1.08 22.39 -15.78
CA SER A 272 -0.88 23.15 -14.55
C SER A 272 0.44 22.73 -13.89
N PRO A 273 1.37 23.65 -13.58
CA PRO A 273 1.34 25.07 -13.95
C PRO A 273 1.36 25.27 -15.47
N GLY A 274 0.72 26.33 -15.96
CA GLY A 274 0.65 26.61 -17.38
C GLY A 274 2.03 26.92 -17.99
N PHE A 275 2.29 26.41 -19.19
CA PHE A 275 3.48 26.76 -19.98
C PHE A 275 3.28 28.09 -20.69
N SER A 276 4.34 28.85 -21.00
CA SER A 276 4.17 30.14 -21.72
C SER A 276 3.95 29.97 -23.22
N ASN A 277 4.35 28.82 -23.78
CA ASN A 277 4.12 28.44 -25.19
C ASN A 277 4.36 26.93 -25.39
N GLN A 278 3.93 26.41 -26.55
CA GLN A 278 4.14 25.02 -26.96
C GLN A 278 5.61 24.58 -26.90
N GLY A 279 6.56 25.45 -27.26
CA GLY A 279 7.99 25.12 -27.25
C GLY A 279 8.52 24.81 -25.85
N GLN A 280 8.07 25.55 -24.84
CA GLN A 280 8.41 25.26 -23.44
C GLN A 280 7.79 23.95 -22.95
N CYS A 281 6.54 23.67 -23.33
CA CYS A 281 5.88 22.41 -22.99
C CYS A 281 6.63 21.20 -23.59
N ILE A 282 6.95 21.26 -24.88
CA ILE A 282 7.71 20.18 -25.56
C ILE A 282 9.11 20.04 -24.95
N LYS A 283 9.75 21.14 -24.56
CA LYS A 283 11.04 21.09 -23.85
C LYS A 283 10.88 20.32 -22.52
N PHE A 284 9.86 20.64 -21.73
CA PHE A 284 9.58 19.93 -20.48
C PHE A 284 9.39 18.44 -20.70
N VAL A 285 8.63 18.01 -21.71
CA VAL A 285 8.47 16.58 -22.05
C VAL A 285 9.84 15.93 -22.31
N ASN A 286 10.74 16.62 -23.01
CA ASN A 286 12.05 16.09 -23.36
C ASN A 286 13.08 16.14 -22.23
N THR A 287 12.94 17.06 -21.26
CA THR A 287 13.98 17.35 -20.26
C THR A 287 13.53 17.22 -18.80
N GLY A 288 12.24 17.08 -18.53
CA GLY A 288 11.64 17.21 -17.19
C GLY A 288 11.87 18.58 -16.55
N ARG A 289 12.13 19.62 -17.36
CA ARG A 289 12.56 20.96 -16.94
C ARG A 289 12.01 22.04 -17.85
#